data_AF-A0A526YNY7-F1
#
_entry.id   AF-A0A526YNY7-F1
#
_cell.length_a   1.000
_cell.length_b   1.000
_cell.length_c   1.000
_cell.angle_alpha   90.00
_cell.angle_beta   90.00
_cell.angle_gamma   90.00
#
_symmetry.space_group_name_H-M   'P 1'
#
loop_
_entity.id
_entity.type
_entity.pdbx_description
1 polymer ?
#
loop_
_entity_poly.entity_id
_entity_poly.type
_entity_poly.pdbx_seq_one_letter_code
_entity_poly.pdbx_strand_id
1 'polypeptide(L)'
;MDFRNAIDESLAWASRWFDYAVTPWFFYQAAIIVVLFLVAKLAAQRIEPLVENRARQIKGHPGLLRVVVALLRRTDWILFTVFLLAALVLMRAVTWPSRTHFIYIALSLSLAWLFASVLSRIVRNRFVARALAWLTWIYAALVILGIDDDAATFLDGLAIPLGAVRLSALMVLKAALLLIATVWLAVVVGKYIDERVRISEELTPSIRVLVGKVAKVGLVLVAGAIALSSVGLDLTALTIFSGAVGVGLAFGLQKVVSNFVSGMIILLDKSIKPGDTISLEGTFGWVRELRARFVSVVTRDGREYLI
;
A
#
# COMPACT_ATOMS: atom_id res chain seq x y z
N MET A 1 10.55 40.38 12.38
CA MET A 1 10.81 40.61 10.95
C MET A 1 9.94 41.77 10.52
N ASP A 2 10.54 42.91 10.17
CA ASP A 2 9.80 44.10 9.74
C ASP A 2 9.10 43.87 8.40
N PHE A 3 7.84 44.29 8.31
CA PHE A 3 7.00 44.17 7.10
C PHE A 3 7.66 44.80 5.86
N ARG A 4 8.48 45.85 6.05
CA ARG A 4 9.24 46.49 4.98
C ARG A 4 10.33 45.57 4.40
N ASN A 5 11.05 44.85 5.25
CA ASN A 5 12.08 43.91 4.82
C ASN A 5 11.47 42.75 4.00
N ALA A 6 10.28 42.28 4.36
CA ALA A 6 9.57 41.25 3.60
C ALA A 6 9.14 41.75 2.21
N ILE A 7 8.72 43.01 2.09
CA ILE A 7 8.39 43.63 0.80
C ILE A 7 9.65 43.76 -0.06
N ASP A 8 10.74 44.25 0.52
CA ASP A 8 12.00 44.45 -0.22
C ASP A 8 12.61 43.12 -0.69
N GLU A 9 12.55 42.06 0.12
CA GLU A 9 12.94 40.71 -0.28
C GLU A 9 12.04 40.16 -1.40
N SER A 10 10.73 40.42 -1.33
CA SER A 10 9.79 39.98 -2.38
C SER A 10 10.02 40.70 -3.72
N LEU A 11 10.33 42.00 -3.68
CA LEU A 11 10.67 42.79 -4.86
C LEU A 11 12.01 42.38 -5.45
N ALA A 12 13.02 42.09 -4.60
CA ALA A 12 14.31 41.59 -5.02
C ALA A 12 14.26 40.14 -5.56
N TRP A 13 13.32 39.33 -5.09
CA TRP A 13 13.02 38.03 -5.70
C TRP A 13 12.35 38.20 -7.07
N ALA A 14 11.36 39.10 -7.17
CA ALA A 14 10.65 39.36 -8.42
C ALA A 14 11.60 39.89 -9.51
N SER A 15 12.49 40.83 -9.18
CA SER A 15 13.47 41.37 -10.13
C SER A 15 14.43 40.29 -10.65
N ARG A 16 14.99 39.46 -9.76
CA ARG A 16 15.85 38.32 -10.15
C ARG A 16 15.13 37.34 -11.09
N TRP A 17 13.84 37.12 -10.88
CA TRP A 17 13.04 36.26 -11.76
C TRP A 17 12.83 36.89 -13.14
N PHE A 18 12.52 38.19 -13.19
CA PHE A 18 12.42 38.93 -14.45
C PHE A 18 13.75 38.93 -15.22
N ASP A 19 14.87 39.17 -14.54
CA ASP A 19 16.20 39.12 -15.15
C ASP A 19 16.50 37.73 -15.73
N TYR A 20 16.10 36.67 -15.03
CA TYR A 20 16.22 35.29 -15.52
C TYR A 20 15.31 35.01 -16.72
N ALA A 21 14.06 35.48 -16.70
CA ALA A 21 13.07 35.26 -17.75
C ALA A 21 13.46 35.90 -19.08
N VAL A 22 14.25 36.97 -19.05
CA VAL A 22 14.77 37.64 -20.26
C VAL A 22 16.01 36.94 -20.83
N THR A 23 16.62 35.99 -20.11
CA THR A 23 17.79 35.27 -20.62
C THR A 23 17.43 34.33 -21.78
N PRO A 24 18.28 34.20 -22.82
CA PRO A 24 18.08 33.22 -23.91
C PRO A 24 17.94 31.78 -23.38
N TRP A 25 18.55 31.50 -22.23
CA TRP A 25 18.54 30.20 -21.59
C TRP A 25 17.16 29.80 -21.04
N PHE A 26 16.33 30.75 -20.65
CA PHE A 26 14.93 30.50 -20.31
C PHE A 26 14.16 29.91 -21.50
N PHE A 27 14.31 30.53 -22.68
CA PHE A 27 13.63 30.06 -23.90
C PHE A 27 14.11 28.69 -24.35
N TYR A 28 15.41 28.38 -24.25
CA TYR A 28 15.91 27.03 -24.56
C TYR A 28 15.29 25.97 -23.64
N GLN A 29 15.20 26.22 -22.33
CA GLN A 29 14.56 25.29 -21.41
C GLN A 29 13.07 25.14 -21.68
N ALA A 30 12.36 26.24 -21.95
CA ALA A 30 10.95 26.20 -22.31
C ALA A 30 10.73 25.39 -23.61
N ALA A 31 11.56 25.60 -24.63
CA ALA A 31 11.52 24.83 -25.86
C ALA A 31 11.79 23.34 -25.62
N ILE A 32 12.78 22.99 -24.79
CA ILE A 32 13.06 21.61 -24.40
C ILE A 32 11.83 21.00 -23.72
N ILE A 33 11.22 21.68 -22.74
CA ILE A 33 10.04 21.17 -22.04
C ILE A 33 8.89 20.92 -23.02
N VAL A 34 8.63 21.84 -23.95
CA VAL A 34 7.58 21.67 -24.98
C VAL A 34 7.90 20.50 -25.90
N VAL A 35 9.14 20.37 -26.37
CA VAL A 35 9.57 19.25 -27.21
C VAL A 35 9.42 17.92 -26.46
N LEU A 36 9.87 17.83 -25.21
CA LEU A 36 9.73 16.63 -24.39
C LEU A 36 8.25 16.29 -24.15
N PHE A 37 7.38 17.28 -23.98
CA PHE A 37 5.94 17.06 -23.87
C PHE A 37 5.34 16.50 -25.17
N LEU A 38 5.70 17.06 -26.32
CA LEU A 38 5.24 16.57 -27.63
C LEU A 38 5.74 15.16 -27.91
N VAL A 39 7.02 14.88 -27.61
CA VAL A 39 7.62 13.54 -27.76
C VAL A 39 6.97 12.55 -26.79
N ALA A 40 6.71 12.94 -25.53
CA ALA A 40 5.99 12.12 -24.57
C ALA A 40 4.58 11.78 -25.05
N LYS A 41 3.85 12.76 -25.62
CA LYS A 41 2.51 12.56 -26.15
C LYS A 41 2.50 11.64 -27.36
N LEU A 42 3.45 11.79 -28.28
CA LEU A 42 3.59 10.93 -29.45
C LEU A 42 3.98 9.50 -29.06
N ALA A 43 4.92 9.36 -28.11
CA ALA A 43 5.33 8.06 -27.57
C ALA A 43 4.17 7.38 -26.83
N ALA A 44 3.40 8.13 -26.05
CA ALA A 44 2.22 7.62 -25.35
C ALA A 44 1.19 7.03 -26.31
N GLN A 45 0.91 7.69 -27.44
CA GLN A 45 -0.01 7.18 -28.47
C GLN A 45 0.42 5.82 -29.05
N ARG A 46 1.73 5.50 -29.02
CA ARG A 46 2.26 4.20 -29.47
C ARG A 46 2.30 3.16 -28.35
N ILE A 47 2.63 3.58 -27.13
CA ILE A 47 2.82 2.69 -25.98
C ILE A 47 1.49 2.30 -25.33
N GLU A 48 0.54 3.24 -25.23
CA GLU A 48 -0.79 3.02 -24.65
C GLU A 48 -1.51 1.79 -25.25
N PRO A 49 -1.66 1.65 -26.58
CA PRO A 49 -2.34 0.47 -27.15
C PRO A 49 -1.57 -0.84 -26.90
N LEU A 50 -0.23 -0.82 -26.89
CA LEU A 50 0.58 -2.01 -26.62
C LEU A 50 0.38 -2.51 -25.20
N VAL A 51 0.43 -1.59 -24.23
CA VAL A 51 0.29 -1.95 -22.82
C VAL A 51 -1.17 -2.25 -22.48
N GLU A 52 -2.15 -1.60 -23.12
CA GLU A 52 -3.56 -1.95 -22.98
C GLU A 52 -3.84 -3.36 -23.52
N ASN A 53 -3.31 -3.72 -24.69
CA ASN A 53 -3.45 -5.07 -25.24
C ASN A 53 -2.85 -6.13 -24.32
N ARG A 54 -1.70 -5.83 -23.67
CA ARG A 54 -1.08 -6.70 -22.67
C ARG A 54 -1.90 -6.78 -21.38
N ALA A 55 -2.47 -5.66 -20.94
CA ALA A 55 -3.33 -5.61 -19.75
C ALA A 55 -4.64 -6.39 -19.96
N ARG A 56 -5.22 -6.37 -21.18
CA ARG A 56 -6.40 -7.17 -21.53
C ARG A 56 -6.14 -8.69 -21.51
N GLN A 57 -4.88 -9.12 -21.61
CA GLN A 57 -4.50 -10.53 -21.45
C GLN A 57 -4.54 -10.98 -19.98
N ILE A 58 -4.54 -10.06 -19.02
CA ILE A 58 -4.72 -10.35 -17.59
C ILE A 58 -6.20 -10.67 -17.34
N LYS A 59 -6.63 -11.88 -17.68
CA LYS A 59 -7.97 -12.38 -17.37
C LYS A 59 -8.08 -12.70 -15.87
N GLY A 60 -9.22 -12.38 -15.26
CA GLY A 60 -9.61 -12.87 -13.93
C GLY A 60 -9.37 -11.96 -12.72
N HIS A 61 -8.92 -10.70 -12.87
CA HIS A 61 -8.66 -9.80 -11.73
C HIS A 61 -9.13 -8.34 -12.00
N PRO A 62 -10.42 -8.00 -11.82
CA PRO A 62 -10.99 -6.67 -12.07
C PRO A 62 -10.38 -5.58 -11.18
N GLY A 63 -9.86 -5.95 -9.99
CA GLY A 63 -9.20 -5.03 -9.07
C GLY A 63 -7.87 -4.51 -9.60
N LEU A 64 -6.99 -5.42 -10.06
CA LEU A 64 -5.70 -5.08 -10.65
C LEU A 64 -5.86 -4.37 -11.99
N LEU A 65 -6.80 -4.82 -12.83
CA LEU A 65 -7.17 -4.14 -14.07
C LEU A 65 -7.54 -2.68 -13.83
N ARG A 66 -8.27 -2.37 -12.76
CA ARG A 66 -8.65 -0.98 -12.45
C ARG A 66 -7.44 -0.09 -12.14
N VAL A 67 -6.43 -0.63 -11.46
CA VAL A 67 -5.18 0.08 -11.11
C VAL A 67 -4.26 0.20 -12.32
N VAL A 68 -4.11 -0.88 -13.10
CA VAL A 68 -3.31 -0.89 -14.33
C VAL A 68 -3.91 0.06 -15.37
N VAL A 69 -5.21 -0.01 -15.63
CA VAL A 69 -5.92 0.93 -16.53
C VAL A 69 -5.86 2.36 -15.98
N ALA A 70 -5.78 2.53 -14.65
CA ALA A 70 -5.58 3.85 -14.08
C ALA A 70 -4.22 4.46 -14.40
N LEU A 71 -3.17 3.65 -14.34
CA LEU A 71 -1.82 4.06 -14.68
C LEU A 71 -1.66 4.25 -16.20
N LEU A 72 -2.30 3.39 -17.00
CA LEU A 72 -2.29 3.47 -18.46
C LEU A 72 -2.90 4.77 -19.01
N ARG A 73 -3.98 5.25 -18.39
CA ARG A 73 -4.59 6.55 -18.77
C ARG A 73 -3.72 7.76 -18.42
N ARG A 74 -2.54 7.55 -17.83
CA ARG A 74 -1.56 8.57 -17.45
C ARG A 74 -0.20 8.34 -18.11
N THR A 75 -0.13 7.46 -19.13
CA THR A 75 1.11 7.13 -19.83
C THR A 75 1.78 8.37 -20.43
N ASP A 76 0.99 9.36 -20.89
CA ASP A 76 1.47 10.67 -21.33
C ASP A 76 2.28 11.41 -20.26
N TRP A 77 1.73 11.57 -19.06
CA TRP A 77 2.39 12.27 -17.95
C TRP A 77 3.52 11.46 -17.32
N ILE A 78 3.41 10.13 -17.30
CA ILE A 78 4.50 9.24 -16.84
C ILE A 78 5.70 9.41 -17.77
N LEU A 79 5.51 9.29 -19.08
CA LEU A 79 6.58 9.45 -20.07
C LEU A 79 7.16 10.86 -20.04
N PHE A 80 6.31 11.89 -19.92
CA PHE A 80 6.77 13.27 -19.78
C PHE A 80 7.66 13.46 -18.56
N THR A 81 7.26 12.92 -17.40
CA THR A 81 8.05 12.96 -16.16
C THR A 81 9.40 12.24 -16.32
N VAL A 82 9.39 11.06 -16.94
CA VAL A 82 10.61 10.28 -17.20
C VAL A 82 11.56 11.02 -18.14
N PHE A 83 11.02 11.64 -19.20
CA PHE A 83 11.82 12.44 -20.13
C PHE A 83 12.37 13.72 -19.50
N LEU A 84 11.60 14.40 -18.65
CA LEU A 84 12.10 15.53 -17.86
C LEU A 84 13.23 15.11 -16.91
N LEU A 85 13.09 13.95 -16.25
CA LEU A 85 14.13 13.40 -15.38
C LEU A 85 15.41 13.09 -16.18
N ALA A 86 15.28 12.42 -17.32
CA ALA A 86 16.40 12.11 -18.19
C ALA A 86 17.09 13.38 -18.71
N ALA A 87 16.31 14.39 -19.12
CA ALA A 87 16.84 15.68 -19.57
C ALA A 87 17.55 16.43 -18.43
N LEU A 88 16.99 16.39 -17.21
CA LEU A 88 17.62 17.00 -16.03
C LEU A 88 18.97 16.36 -15.71
N VAL A 89 19.02 15.02 -15.70
CA VAL A 89 20.26 14.26 -15.45
C VAL A 89 21.29 14.55 -16.54
N LEU A 90 20.89 14.50 -17.81
CA LEU A 90 21.78 14.78 -18.93
C LEU A 90 22.32 16.23 -18.89
N MET A 91 21.45 17.21 -18.63
CA MET A 91 21.88 18.60 -18.54
C MET A 91 22.79 18.85 -17.34
N ARG A 92 22.56 18.22 -16.19
CA ARG A 92 23.48 18.34 -15.04
C ARG A 92 24.83 17.69 -15.30
N ALA A 93 24.89 16.67 -16.15
CA ALA A 93 26.15 16.02 -16.54
C ALA A 93 26.94 16.84 -17.56
N VAL A 94 26.26 17.55 -18.47
CA VAL A 94 26.89 18.28 -19.59
C VAL A 94 27.06 19.78 -19.31
N THR A 95 26.21 20.36 -18.45
CA THR A 95 26.12 21.81 -18.22
C THR A 95 26.11 22.17 -16.73
N TRP A 96 26.25 23.46 -16.42
CA TRP A 96 26.25 23.98 -15.06
C TRP A 96 24.89 23.81 -14.34
N PRO A 97 24.86 23.51 -13.03
CA PRO A 97 23.60 23.28 -12.29
C PRO A 97 22.59 24.42 -12.36
N SER A 98 23.04 25.68 -12.39
CA SER A 98 22.20 26.89 -12.48
C SER A 98 21.34 26.95 -13.75
N ARG A 99 21.75 26.21 -14.79
CA ARG A 99 21.06 26.13 -16.08
C ARG A 99 19.91 25.12 -16.11
N THR A 100 19.60 24.47 -14.99
CA THR A 100 18.57 23.41 -14.96
C THR A 100 17.32 23.75 -14.15
N HIS A 101 17.21 24.99 -13.65
CA HIS A 101 16.18 25.39 -12.71
C HIS A 101 14.75 25.25 -13.27
N PHE A 102 14.50 25.66 -14.52
CA PHE A 102 13.14 25.61 -15.08
C PHE A 102 12.70 24.18 -15.40
N ILE A 103 13.63 23.33 -15.85
CA ILE A 103 13.38 21.89 -16.04
C ILE A 103 13.11 21.22 -14.69
N TYR A 104 13.84 21.59 -13.64
CA TYR A 104 13.59 21.11 -12.28
C TYR A 104 12.20 21.51 -11.79
N ILE A 105 11.76 22.76 -11.97
CA ILE A 105 10.41 23.20 -11.64
C ILE A 105 9.36 22.37 -12.40
N ALA A 106 9.54 22.21 -13.71
CA ALA A 106 8.63 21.42 -14.54
C ALA A 106 8.56 19.95 -14.08
N LEU A 107 9.70 19.36 -13.71
CA LEU A 107 9.77 18.00 -13.17
C LEU A 107 9.03 17.90 -11.83
N SER A 108 9.25 18.84 -10.90
CA SER A 108 8.60 18.89 -9.60
C SER A 108 7.07 19.01 -9.74
N LEU A 109 6.58 19.88 -10.64
CA LEU A 109 5.15 20.01 -10.93
C LEU A 109 4.58 18.74 -11.58
N SER A 110 5.31 18.13 -12.53
CA SER A 110 4.90 16.90 -13.20
C SER A 110 4.80 15.73 -12.22
N LEU A 111 5.79 15.59 -11.32
CA LEU A 111 5.78 14.62 -10.24
C LEU A 111 4.60 14.86 -9.29
N ALA A 112 4.41 16.10 -8.84
CA ALA A 112 3.31 16.46 -7.95
C ALA A 112 1.94 16.11 -8.55
N TRP A 113 1.73 16.47 -9.81
CA TRP A 113 0.51 16.15 -10.55
C TRP A 113 0.32 14.64 -10.69
N LEU A 114 1.37 13.91 -11.06
CA LEU A 114 1.33 12.44 -11.23
C LEU A 114 0.98 11.77 -9.90
N PHE A 115 1.65 12.13 -8.81
CA PHE A 115 1.37 11.64 -7.47
C PHE A 115 -0.08 11.93 -7.06
N ALA A 116 -0.54 13.19 -7.17
CA ALA A 116 -1.91 13.57 -6.82
C ALA A 116 -2.97 12.84 -7.67
N SER A 117 -2.70 12.64 -8.97
CA SER A 117 -3.61 11.95 -9.89
C SER A 117 -3.73 10.46 -9.57
N VAL A 118 -2.63 9.82 -9.16
CA VAL A 118 -2.59 8.41 -8.76
C VAL A 118 -3.28 8.24 -7.40
N LEU A 119 -2.92 9.09 -6.43
CA LEU A 119 -3.43 9.05 -5.07
C LEU A 119 -4.94 9.26 -4.98
N SER A 120 -5.47 10.21 -5.78
CA SER A 120 -6.91 10.48 -5.84
C SER A 120 -7.75 9.32 -6.37
N ARG A 121 -7.15 8.42 -7.15
CA ARG A 121 -7.83 7.23 -7.69
C ARG A 121 -7.68 6.00 -6.79
N ILE A 122 -6.57 5.96 -6.06
CA ILE A 122 -6.18 4.93 -5.10
C ILE A 122 -7.01 5.04 -3.82
N VAL A 123 -7.17 6.26 -3.30
CA VAL A 123 -7.85 6.53 -2.03
C VAL A 123 -9.36 6.62 -2.26
N ARG A 124 -10.12 5.71 -1.66
CA ARG A 124 -11.58 5.64 -1.86
C ARG A 124 -12.34 6.84 -1.26
N ASN A 125 -11.82 7.43 -0.18
CA ASN A 125 -12.43 8.59 0.46
C ASN A 125 -11.99 9.88 -0.23
N ARG A 126 -12.96 10.62 -0.82
CA ARG A 126 -12.72 11.88 -1.52
C ARG A 126 -12.08 12.95 -0.64
N PHE A 127 -12.40 12.98 0.64
CA PHE A 127 -11.82 13.95 1.58
C PHE A 127 -10.31 13.71 1.76
N VAL A 128 -9.94 12.47 2.08
CA VAL A 128 -8.53 12.08 2.25
C VAL A 128 -7.76 12.24 0.95
N ALA A 129 -8.35 11.83 -0.18
CA ALA A 129 -7.76 12.02 -1.51
C ALA A 129 -7.44 13.50 -1.81
N ARG A 130 -8.38 14.42 -1.51
CA ARG A 130 -8.17 15.86 -1.69
C ARG A 130 -7.12 16.40 -0.74
N ALA A 131 -7.16 16.02 0.54
CA ALA A 131 -6.18 16.47 1.52
C ALA A 131 -4.76 16.07 1.10
N LEU A 132 -4.56 14.82 0.66
CA LEU A 132 -3.25 14.37 0.20
C LEU A 132 -2.81 15.04 -1.11
N ALA A 133 -3.74 15.31 -2.03
CA ALA A 133 -3.44 16.08 -3.24
C ALA A 133 -2.97 17.50 -2.90
N TRP A 134 -3.66 18.18 -1.98
CA TRP A 134 -3.22 19.48 -1.46
C TRP A 134 -1.85 19.39 -0.79
N LEU A 135 -1.61 18.38 0.05
CA LEU A 135 -0.29 18.16 0.66
C LEU A 135 0.81 17.95 -0.39
N THR A 136 0.52 17.24 -1.49
CA THR A 136 1.47 17.04 -2.58
C THR A 136 1.80 18.35 -3.29
N TRP A 137 0.78 19.19 -3.55
CA TRP A 137 1.00 20.52 -4.14
C TRP A 137 1.73 21.47 -3.20
N ILE A 138 1.41 21.47 -1.91
CA ILE A 138 2.11 22.26 -0.89
C ILE A 138 3.57 21.84 -0.83
N TYR A 139 3.85 20.54 -0.76
CA TYR A 139 5.22 20.02 -0.75
C TYR A 139 5.98 20.41 -2.03
N ALA A 140 5.35 20.28 -3.20
CA ALA A 140 5.95 20.71 -4.45
C ALA A 140 6.26 22.22 -4.46
N ALA A 141 5.37 23.05 -3.92
CA ALA A 141 5.61 24.48 -3.78
C ALA A 141 6.81 24.78 -2.85
N LEU A 142 6.91 24.09 -1.71
CA LEU A 142 8.05 24.23 -0.79
C LEU A 142 9.38 23.87 -1.47
N VAL A 143 9.40 22.75 -2.20
CA VAL A 143 10.58 22.27 -2.94
C VAL A 143 10.96 23.20 -4.09
N ILE A 144 9.98 23.79 -4.77
CA ILE A 144 10.21 24.77 -5.86
C ILE A 144 10.77 26.08 -5.29
N LEU A 145 10.25 26.52 -4.15
CA LEU A 145 10.70 27.72 -3.44
C LEU A 145 12.04 27.51 -2.71
N GLY A 146 12.49 26.26 -2.55
CA GLY A 146 13.74 25.91 -1.86
C GLY A 146 13.69 26.10 -0.34
N ILE A 147 12.48 26.07 0.24
CA ILE A 147 12.23 26.27 1.68
C ILE A 147 11.71 24.98 2.35
N ASP A 148 11.87 23.83 1.70
CA ASP A 148 11.43 22.54 2.22
C ASP A 148 12.21 22.11 3.46
N ASP A 149 13.51 22.39 3.51
CA ASP A 149 14.35 22.16 4.70
C ASP A 149 13.95 23.09 5.87
N ASP A 150 13.67 24.36 5.60
CA ASP A 150 13.21 25.32 6.61
C ASP A 150 11.83 24.93 7.14
N ALA A 151 10.90 24.55 6.25
CA ALA A 151 9.58 24.07 6.63
C ALA A 151 9.66 22.77 7.44
N ALA A 152 10.55 21.85 7.07
CA ALA A 152 10.80 20.63 7.83
C ALA A 152 11.36 20.94 9.22
N THR A 153 12.32 21.85 9.31
CA THR A 153 12.92 22.29 10.59
C THR A 153 11.89 23.00 11.47
N PHE A 154 11.02 23.84 10.90
CA PHE A 154 9.92 24.48 11.61
C PHE A 154 8.94 23.45 12.17
N LEU A 155 8.49 22.49 11.34
CA LEU A 155 7.61 21.40 11.77
C LEU A 155 8.28 20.47 12.80
N ASP A 156 9.60 20.29 12.73
CA ASP A 156 10.34 19.53 13.73
C ASP A 156 10.49 20.30 15.05
N GLY A 157 10.63 21.63 14.98
CA GLY A 157 10.67 22.53 16.13
C GLY A 157 9.36 22.57 16.91
N LEU A 158 8.23 22.33 16.25
CA LEU A 158 6.91 22.09 16.88
C LEU A 158 6.86 20.71 17.53
N ALA A 159 7.69 20.50 18.55
CA ALA A 159 7.81 19.24 19.27
C ALA A 159 7.25 19.30 20.68
N ILE A 160 6.52 18.24 21.03
CA ILE A 160 6.04 18.01 22.39
C ILE A 160 6.82 16.80 22.94
N PRO A 161 7.54 16.96 24.07
CA PRO A 161 8.19 15.83 24.73
C PRO A 161 7.13 14.90 25.34
N LEU A 162 7.15 13.63 24.97
CA LEU A 162 6.23 12.59 25.45
C LEU A 162 7.04 11.41 25.98
N GLY A 163 7.40 11.48 27.27
CA GLY A 163 8.24 10.48 27.93
C GLY A 163 9.60 10.38 27.25
N ALA A 164 9.90 9.21 26.67
CA ALA A 164 11.14 8.96 25.94
C ALA A 164 11.12 9.40 24.46
N VAL A 165 9.96 9.78 23.92
CA VAL A 165 9.79 10.13 22.49
C VAL A 165 9.52 11.62 22.35
N ARG A 166 10.26 12.30 21.47
CA ARG A 166 9.97 13.68 21.06
C ARG A 166 9.01 13.65 19.87
N LEU A 167 7.72 13.90 20.11
CA LEU A 167 6.74 13.97 19.02
C LEU A 167 6.76 15.35 18.39
N SER A 168 7.39 15.46 17.23
CA SER A 168 7.32 16.66 16.39
C SER A 168 6.15 16.62 15.40
N ALA A 169 5.65 17.80 15.00
CA ALA A 169 4.60 17.88 13.98
C ALA A 169 5.03 17.24 12.66
N LEU A 170 6.32 17.36 12.30
CA LEU A 170 6.90 16.68 11.13
C LEU A 170 6.78 15.16 11.25
N MET A 171 7.10 14.63 12.43
CA MET A 171 7.07 13.20 12.72
C MET A 171 5.64 12.65 12.67
N VAL A 172 4.69 13.37 13.27
CA VAL A 172 3.25 13.02 13.20
C VAL A 172 2.75 13.04 11.76
N LEU A 173 3.15 14.04 10.96
CA LEU A 173 2.77 14.12 9.55
C LEU A 173 3.33 12.94 8.74
N LYS A 174 4.63 12.63 8.89
CA LYS A 174 5.28 11.48 8.23
C LYS A 174 4.61 10.16 8.65
N ALA A 175 4.29 10.00 9.93
CA ALA A 175 3.60 8.84 10.46
C ALA A 175 2.19 8.66 9.87
N ALA A 176 1.42 9.75 9.80
CA ALA A 176 0.08 9.73 9.23
C ALA A 176 0.11 9.36 7.75
N LEU A 177 1.05 9.94 6.97
CA LEU A 177 1.24 9.60 5.57
C LEU A 177 1.65 8.13 5.39
N LEU A 178 2.59 7.64 6.21
CA LEU A 178 3.01 6.25 6.18
C LEU A 178 1.85 5.30 6.54
N LEU A 179 1.09 5.61 7.58
CA LEU A 179 -0.08 4.83 8.00
C LEU A 179 -1.12 4.75 6.87
N ILE A 180 -1.43 5.87 6.23
CA ILE A 180 -2.36 5.89 5.10
C ILE A 180 -1.83 5.01 3.96
N ALA A 181 -0.53 5.12 3.64
CA ALA A 181 0.09 4.33 2.58
C ALA A 181 0.11 2.82 2.89
N THR A 182 0.49 2.42 4.11
CA THR A 182 0.57 1.01 4.52
C THR A 182 -0.82 0.39 4.65
N VAL A 183 -1.80 1.11 5.22
CA VAL A 183 -3.20 0.63 5.30
C VAL A 183 -3.81 0.51 3.91
N TRP A 184 -3.54 1.48 3.02
CA TRP A 184 -3.98 1.36 1.64
C TRP A 184 -3.40 0.11 0.97
N LEU A 185 -2.09 -0.12 1.11
CA LEU A 185 -1.43 -1.30 0.58
C LEU A 185 -2.03 -2.59 1.15
N ALA A 186 -2.24 -2.66 2.46
CA ALA A 186 -2.90 -3.77 3.13
C ALA A 186 -4.30 -4.05 2.56
N VAL A 187 -5.08 -3.01 2.25
CA VAL A 187 -6.40 -3.17 1.64
C VAL A 187 -6.32 -3.67 0.20
N VAL A 188 -5.34 -3.20 -0.59
CA VAL A 188 -5.13 -3.66 -1.97
C VAL A 188 -4.70 -5.12 -1.99
N VAL A 189 -3.69 -5.47 -1.19
CA VAL A 189 -3.20 -6.85 -1.05
C VAL A 189 -4.30 -7.75 -0.50
N GLY A 190 -5.06 -7.30 0.51
CA GLY A 190 -6.16 -8.06 1.08
C GLY A 190 -7.29 -8.34 0.08
N LYS A 191 -7.61 -7.41 -0.81
CA LYS A 191 -8.56 -7.64 -1.91
C LYS A 191 -8.03 -8.65 -2.92
N TYR A 192 -6.74 -8.58 -3.24
CA TYR A 192 -6.10 -9.53 -4.14
C TYR A 192 -6.14 -10.95 -3.55
N ILE A 193 -5.85 -11.10 -2.25
CA ILE A 193 -5.97 -12.38 -1.53
C ILE A 193 -7.42 -12.86 -1.55
N ASP A 194 -8.40 -12.02 -1.21
CA ASP A 194 -9.82 -12.40 -1.19
C ASP A 194 -10.31 -12.89 -2.57
N GLU A 195 -9.89 -12.21 -3.63
CA GLU A 195 -10.18 -12.61 -5.01
C GLU A 195 -9.54 -13.95 -5.37
N ARG A 196 -8.26 -14.15 -4.99
CA ARG A 196 -7.57 -15.42 -5.27
C ARG A 196 -8.21 -16.60 -4.53
N VAL A 197 -8.59 -16.38 -3.28
CA VAL A 197 -9.27 -17.39 -2.45
C VAL A 197 -10.69 -17.66 -2.99
N ARG A 198 -11.36 -16.67 -3.58
CA ARG A 198 -12.67 -16.83 -4.25
C ARG A 198 -12.66 -17.68 -5.50
N ILE A 199 -11.54 -17.78 -6.20
CA ILE A 199 -11.43 -18.55 -7.44
C ILE A 199 -11.05 -20.02 -7.15
N SER A 200 -10.63 -20.35 -5.93
CA SER A 200 -10.29 -21.72 -5.55
C SER A 200 -11.56 -22.58 -5.40
N GLU A 201 -11.72 -23.58 -6.26
CA GLU A 201 -12.81 -24.57 -6.22
C GLU A 201 -12.64 -25.60 -5.10
N GLU A 202 -11.42 -25.77 -4.59
CA GLU A 202 -11.10 -26.71 -3.51
C GLU A 202 -11.57 -26.21 -2.12
N LEU A 203 -11.82 -24.91 -1.99
CA LEU A 203 -12.20 -24.29 -0.71
C LEU A 203 -13.71 -24.16 -0.58
N THR A 204 -14.24 -24.64 0.54
CA THR A 204 -15.64 -24.40 0.90
C THR A 204 -15.92 -22.89 1.08
N PRO A 205 -17.16 -22.42 0.81
CA PRO A 205 -17.53 -21.01 0.94
C PRO A 205 -17.18 -20.41 2.31
N SER A 206 -17.32 -21.19 3.39
CA SER A 206 -17.00 -20.76 4.75
C SER A 206 -15.51 -20.53 4.97
N ILE A 207 -14.65 -21.44 4.49
CA ILE A 207 -13.18 -21.29 4.59
C ILE A 207 -12.72 -20.08 3.79
N ARG A 208 -13.30 -19.87 2.61
CA ARG A 208 -12.98 -18.74 1.74
C ARG A 208 -13.21 -17.40 2.44
N VAL A 209 -14.36 -17.22 3.10
CA VAL A 209 -14.67 -16.00 3.87
C VAL A 209 -13.74 -15.86 5.08
N LEU A 210 -13.45 -16.96 5.78
CA LEU A 210 -12.57 -16.96 6.94
C LEU A 210 -11.15 -16.50 6.58
N VAL A 211 -10.53 -17.12 5.58
CA VAL A 211 -9.17 -16.79 5.12
C VAL A 211 -9.09 -15.35 4.64
N GLY A 212 -10.06 -14.90 3.83
CA GLY A 212 -10.10 -13.51 3.35
C GLY A 212 -10.20 -12.49 4.50
N LYS A 213 -11.02 -12.76 5.52
CA LYS A 213 -11.15 -11.88 6.70
C LYS A 213 -9.89 -11.88 7.55
N VAL A 214 -9.32 -13.06 7.86
CA VAL A 214 -8.11 -13.19 8.68
C VAL A 214 -6.93 -12.50 7.99
N ALA A 215 -6.72 -12.74 6.69
CA ALA A 215 -5.67 -12.07 5.93
C ALA A 215 -5.82 -10.55 5.94
N LYS A 216 -7.04 -10.04 5.72
CA LYS A 216 -7.30 -8.59 5.72
C LYS A 216 -7.05 -7.96 7.09
N VAL A 217 -7.52 -8.58 8.17
CA VAL A 217 -7.29 -8.07 9.54
C VAL A 217 -5.81 -8.11 9.88
N GLY A 218 -5.12 -9.22 9.61
CA GLY A 218 -3.68 -9.35 9.84
C GLY A 218 -2.86 -8.30 9.09
N LEU A 219 -3.15 -8.06 7.81
CA LEU A 219 -2.46 -7.05 7.01
C LEU A 219 -2.65 -5.63 7.57
N VAL A 220 -3.85 -5.29 8.07
CA VAL A 220 -4.11 -3.97 8.68
C VAL A 220 -3.38 -3.82 10.01
N LEU A 221 -3.34 -4.87 10.83
CA LEU A 221 -2.58 -4.86 12.09
C LEU A 221 -1.08 -4.65 11.84
N VAL A 222 -0.50 -5.37 10.87
CA VAL A 222 0.90 -5.20 10.46
C VAL A 222 1.16 -3.80 9.92
N ALA A 223 0.27 -3.27 9.06
CA ALA A 223 0.37 -1.92 8.53
C ALA A 223 0.37 -0.85 9.64
N GLY A 224 -0.49 -1.02 10.65
CA GLY A 224 -0.54 -0.17 11.84
C GLY A 224 0.75 -0.25 12.66
N ALA A 225 1.24 -1.47 12.92
CA ALA A 225 2.48 -1.68 13.66
C ALA A 225 3.70 -1.03 12.99
N ILE A 226 3.83 -1.16 11.66
CA ILE A 226 4.88 -0.50 10.88
C ILE A 226 4.80 1.02 11.04
N ALA A 227 3.59 1.59 10.94
CA ALA A 227 3.40 3.02 11.08
C ALA A 227 3.74 3.52 12.49
N LEU A 228 3.33 2.81 13.54
CA LEU A 228 3.65 3.13 14.93
C LEU A 228 5.17 3.06 15.19
N SER A 229 5.84 2.02 14.69
CA SER A 229 7.29 1.87 14.82
C SER A 229 8.07 3.00 14.13
N SER A 230 7.56 3.56 13.03
CA SER A 230 8.19 4.70 12.37
C SER A 230 8.25 5.97 13.23
N VAL A 231 7.38 6.05 14.26
CA VAL A 231 7.33 7.14 15.24
C VAL A 231 8.21 6.82 16.46
N GLY A 232 9.05 5.80 16.39
CA GLY A 232 9.89 5.41 17.53
C GLY A 232 9.08 4.96 18.75
N LEU A 233 7.79 4.64 18.57
CA LEU A 233 6.98 4.06 19.63
C LEU A 233 7.43 2.62 19.83
N ASP A 234 7.72 2.29 21.09
CA ASP A 234 8.08 0.94 21.47
C ASP A 234 6.88 0.00 21.28
N LEU A 235 7.03 -0.95 20.36
CA LEU A 235 6.01 -1.96 20.09
C LEU A 235 6.01 -3.09 21.14
N THR A 236 6.88 -3.06 22.15
CA THR A 236 6.96 -4.11 23.18
C THR A 236 5.60 -4.36 23.84
N ALA A 237 4.84 -3.32 24.17
CA ALA A 237 3.49 -3.47 24.71
C ALA A 237 2.55 -4.20 23.74
N LEU A 238 2.61 -3.89 22.44
CA LEU A 238 1.82 -4.57 21.40
C LEU A 238 2.30 -6.00 21.19
N THR A 239 3.59 -6.28 21.27
CA THR A 239 4.17 -7.62 21.17
C THR A 239 3.73 -8.49 22.34
N ILE A 240 3.78 -7.96 23.57
CA ILE A 240 3.30 -8.65 24.78
C ILE A 240 1.80 -8.92 24.66
N PHE A 241 1.01 -7.92 24.28
CA PHE A 241 -0.44 -8.07 24.10
C PHE A 241 -0.77 -9.08 22.99
N SER A 242 -0.08 -9.01 21.86
CA SER A 242 -0.24 -9.97 20.75
C SER A 242 0.15 -11.38 21.17
N GLY A 243 1.18 -11.52 22.01
CA GLY A 243 1.56 -12.78 22.64
C GLY A 243 0.45 -13.33 23.53
N ALA A 244 -0.12 -12.50 24.42
CA ALA A 244 -1.23 -12.89 25.28
C ALA A 244 -2.49 -13.29 24.49
N VAL A 245 -2.84 -12.51 23.45
CA VAL A 245 -3.95 -12.84 22.53
C VAL A 245 -3.66 -14.15 21.79
N GLY A 246 -2.42 -14.36 21.32
CA GLY A 246 -1.99 -15.58 20.66
C GLY A 246 -2.12 -16.81 21.56
N VAL A 247 -1.71 -16.71 22.82
CA VAL A 247 -1.86 -17.76 23.83
C VAL A 247 -3.34 -18.02 24.12
N GLY A 248 -4.16 -16.98 24.28
CA GLY A 248 -5.61 -17.12 24.47
C GLY A 248 -6.30 -17.81 23.30
N LEU A 249 -5.91 -17.48 22.06
CA LEU A 249 -6.37 -18.17 20.87
C LEU A 249 -5.92 -19.64 20.86
N ALA A 250 -4.66 -19.92 21.21
CA ALA A 250 -4.13 -21.29 21.26
C ALA A 250 -4.92 -22.17 22.25
N PHE A 251 -5.24 -21.65 23.44
CA PHE A 251 -6.11 -22.35 24.39
C PHE A 251 -7.53 -22.53 23.85
N GLY A 252 -8.11 -21.52 23.20
CA GLY A 252 -9.45 -21.62 22.60
C GLY A 252 -9.53 -22.62 21.44
N LEU A 253 -8.45 -22.77 20.67
CA LEU A 253 -8.32 -23.72 19.55
C LEU A 253 -7.83 -25.10 19.99
N GLN A 254 -7.40 -25.28 21.24
CA GLN A 254 -6.74 -26.49 21.73
C GLN A 254 -7.52 -27.76 21.42
N LYS A 255 -8.84 -27.78 21.67
CA LYS A 255 -9.69 -28.96 21.43
C LYS A 255 -9.83 -29.28 19.94
N VAL A 256 -9.96 -28.24 19.10
CA VAL A 256 -10.06 -28.42 17.64
C VAL A 256 -8.77 -28.98 17.08
N VAL A 257 -7.63 -28.45 17.52
CA VAL A 257 -6.30 -28.91 17.12
C VAL A 257 -6.06 -30.33 17.63
N SER A 258 -6.38 -30.62 18.88
CA SER A 258 -6.24 -31.96 19.46
C SER A 258 -7.08 -33.00 18.70
N ASN A 259 -8.36 -32.72 18.42
CA ASN A 259 -9.20 -33.63 17.65
C ASN A 259 -8.67 -33.85 16.23
N PHE A 260 -8.16 -32.79 15.58
CA PHE A 260 -7.57 -32.89 14.24
C PHE A 260 -6.29 -33.75 14.23
N VAL A 261 -5.40 -33.53 15.19
CA VAL A 261 -4.16 -34.30 15.33
C VAL A 261 -4.47 -35.77 15.63
N SER A 262 -5.40 -36.04 16.55
CA SER A 262 -5.87 -37.41 16.83
C SER A 262 -6.42 -38.08 15.58
N GLY A 263 -7.25 -37.38 14.80
CA GLY A 263 -7.78 -37.90 13.53
C GLY A 263 -6.68 -38.21 12.51
N MET A 264 -5.68 -37.34 12.36
CA MET A 264 -4.52 -37.60 11.49
C MET A 264 -3.69 -38.80 11.95
N ILE A 265 -3.43 -38.93 13.26
CA ILE A 265 -2.68 -40.05 13.83
C ILE A 265 -3.43 -41.37 13.54
N ILE A 266 -4.74 -41.42 13.77
CA ILE A 266 -5.55 -42.62 13.49
C ILE A 266 -5.50 -42.99 12.00
N LEU A 267 -5.53 -42.00 11.09
CA LEU A 267 -5.41 -42.24 9.65
C LEU A 267 -4.03 -42.77 9.25
N LEU A 268 -2.96 -42.27 9.87
CA LEU A 268 -1.57 -42.67 9.59
C LEU A 268 -1.27 -44.07 10.14
N ASP A 269 -1.61 -44.30 11.41
CA ASP A 269 -1.35 -45.56 12.11
C ASP A 269 -2.37 -46.65 11.75
N LYS A 270 -3.49 -46.25 11.11
CA LYS A 270 -4.62 -47.12 10.73
C LYS A 270 -5.17 -47.93 11.90
N SER A 271 -5.19 -47.33 13.09
CA SER A 271 -5.63 -47.97 14.34
C SER A 271 -7.09 -48.37 14.30
N ILE A 272 -7.91 -47.68 13.50
CA ILE A 272 -9.32 -47.96 13.22
C ILE A 272 -9.58 -47.67 11.74
N LYS A 273 -10.29 -48.56 11.04
CA LYS A 273 -10.59 -48.46 9.61
C LYS A 273 -12.11 -48.47 9.35
N PRO A 274 -12.58 -47.87 8.25
CA PRO A 274 -13.96 -48.06 7.79
C PRO A 274 -14.28 -49.55 7.63
N GLY A 275 -15.39 -49.98 8.23
CA GLY A 275 -15.79 -51.39 8.33
C GLY A 275 -15.47 -52.06 9.67
N ASP A 276 -14.59 -51.48 10.49
CA ASP A 276 -14.30 -52.03 11.81
C ASP A 276 -15.52 -51.90 12.74
N THR A 277 -15.77 -52.93 13.54
CA THR A 277 -16.82 -52.92 14.57
C THR A 277 -16.22 -52.45 15.89
N ILE A 278 -16.81 -51.44 16.50
CA ILE A 278 -16.36 -50.86 17.76
C ILE A 278 -17.50 -50.79 18.78
N SER A 279 -17.15 -50.82 20.07
CA SER A 279 -18.09 -50.64 21.17
C SER A 279 -18.13 -49.16 21.57
N LEU A 280 -19.34 -48.61 21.67
CA LEU A 280 -19.63 -47.22 22.01
C LEU A 280 -20.72 -47.18 23.08
N GLU A 281 -20.38 -46.71 24.28
CA GLU A 281 -21.31 -46.50 25.40
C GLU A 281 -22.29 -47.67 25.65
N GLY A 282 -21.82 -48.92 25.49
CA GLY A 282 -22.60 -50.14 25.72
C GLY A 282 -23.37 -50.68 24.50
N THR A 283 -23.21 -50.09 23.32
CA THR A 283 -23.74 -50.58 22.05
C THR A 283 -22.62 -50.86 21.04
N PHE A 284 -22.86 -51.78 20.11
CA PHE A 284 -21.95 -52.04 18.98
C PHE A 284 -22.37 -51.25 17.75
N GLY A 285 -21.39 -50.64 17.10
CA GLY A 285 -21.53 -49.97 15.82
C GLY A 285 -20.35 -50.26 14.91
N TRP A 286 -20.51 -49.92 13.63
CA TRP A 286 -19.45 -50.09 12.62
C TRP A 286 -19.06 -48.73 12.07
N VAL A 287 -17.75 -48.55 11.85
CA VAL A 287 -17.18 -47.31 11.37
C VAL A 287 -17.55 -47.12 9.90
N ARG A 288 -18.30 -46.07 9.60
CA ARG A 288 -18.76 -45.75 8.24
C ARG A 288 -17.74 -44.92 7.49
N GLU A 289 -17.33 -43.81 8.08
CA GLU A 289 -16.39 -42.86 7.47
C GLU A 289 -15.44 -42.33 8.54
N LEU A 290 -14.18 -42.16 8.16
CA LEU A 290 -13.17 -41.51 8.96
C LEU A 290 -12.77 -40.19 8.29
N ARG A 291 -12.98 -39.07 8.99
CA ARG A 291 -12.51 -37.75 8.55
C ARG A 291 -11.41 -37.25 9.47
N ALA A 292 -10.70 -36.22 9.03
CA ALA A 292 -9.58 -35.67 9.79
C ALA A 292 -9.97 -35.11 11.18
N ARG A 293 -11.25 -34.82 11.45
CA ARG A 293 -11.70 -34.21 12.72
C ARG A 293 -12.78 -34.99 13.47
N PHE A 294 -13.36 -36.01 12.84
CA PHE A 294 -14.41 -36.82 13.43
C PHE A 294 -14.53 -38.17 12.73
N VAL A 295 -15.12 -39.14 13.44
CA VAL A 295 -15.47 -40.47 12.94
C VAL A 295 -16.99 -40.60 12.92
N SER A 296 -17.54 -41.13 11.82
CA SER A 296 -18.94 -41.52 11.75
C SER A 296 -19.09 -43.01 12.09
N VAL A 297 -19.95 -43.31 13.05
CA VAL A 297 -20.24 -44.67 13.50
C VAL A 297 -21.74 -44.91 13.45
N VAL A 298 -22.15 -45.99 12.78
CA VAL A 298 -23.55 -46.38 12.66
C VAL A 298 -23.83 -47.53 13.61
N THR A 299 -24.81 -47.36 14.49
CA THR A 299 -25.24 -48.42 15.42
C THR A 299 -26.24 -49.36 14.75
N ARG A 300 -26.47 -50.53 15.38
CA ARG A 300 -27.47 -51.50 14.91
C ARG A 300 -28.90 -50.92 14.79
N ASP A 301 -29.20 -49.90 15.58
CA ASP A 301 -30.50 -49.21 15.57
C ASP A 301 -30.63 -48.16 14.45
N GLY A 302 -29.63 -48.06 13.57
CA GLY A 302 -29.62 -47.14 12.43
C GLY A 302 -29.29 -45.69 12.78
N ARG A 303 -28.83 -45.41 14.01
CA ARG A 303 -28.39 -44.07 14.43
C ARG A 303 -26.92 -43.85 14.06
N GLU A 304 -26.63 -42.68 13.49
CA GLU A 304 -25.27 -42.25 13.13
C GLU A 304 -24.73 -41.28 14.19
N TYR A 305 -23.63 -41.67 14.84
CA TYR A 305 -22.92 -40.86 15.83
C TYR A 305 -21.68 -40.24 15.19
N LEU A 306 -21.45 -38.94 15.45
CA LEU A 306 -20.26 -38.21 15.04
C LEU A 306 -19.39 -37.98 16.28
N ILE A 307 -18.21 -38.58 16.31
CA ILE A 307 -17.29 -38.60 17.45
C ILE A 307 -16.00 -37.88 17.08
#